data_AF-A0A0G0QC87-F1
#
_entry.id   AF-A0A0G0QC87-F1
#
_cell.length_a   1.000
_cell.length_b   1.000
_cell.length_c   1.000
_cell.angle_alpha   90.00
_cell.angle_beta   90.00
_cell.angle_gamma   90.00
#
_symmetry.space_group_name_H-M   'P 1'
#
loop_
_entity.id
_entity.type
_entity.pdbx_description
1 polymer ?
#
loop_
_entity_poly.entity_id
_entity_poly.type
_entity_poly.pdbx_seq_one_letter_code
_entity_poly.pdbx_strand_id
1 'polypeptide(L)'
;MRRYKFLDKEFVYSALNRLRASFLAAKDGNDVEEIIKAILTYDERMKIGRRIQIAEMIKEGMQYRQIAKELKVGLTTVMLVARKLDENPFGYELITDREKKVEKEYNYRAYQKIGGSKMIFKKKEYTGFTRKDVKR
;
A
#
# COMPACT_ATOMS: atom_id res chain seq x y z
N MET A 1 -8.22 -23.23 3.71
CA MET A 1 -9.17 -22.67 2.71
C MET A 1 -10.52 -23.40 2.78
N ARG A 2 -11.21 -23.39 3.94
CA ARG A 2 -12.42 -24.22 4.15
C ARG A 2 -13.67 -23.69 3.40
N ARG A 3 -13.78 -22.37 3.24
CA ARG A 3 -14.96 -21.71 2.67
C ARG A 3 -15.21 -22.01 1.20
N TYR A 4 -14.15 -22.24 0.41
CA TYR A 4 -14.25 -22.46 -1.04
C TYR A 4 -14.01 -23.92 -1.44
N LYS A 5 -14.09 -24.86 -0.49
CA LYS A 5 -13.85 -26.30 -0.76
C LYS A 5 -14.85 -26.91 -1.74
N PHE A 6 -16.02 -26.31 -1.88
CA PHE A 6 -17.08 -26.77 -2.79
C PHE A 6 -16.89 -26.28 -4.22
N LEU A 7 -15.97 -25.33 -4.46
CA LEU A 7 -15.68 -24.82 -5.79
C LEU A 7 -14.58 -25.66 -6.45
N ASP A 8 -14.68 -25.81 -7.76
CA ASP A 8 -13.60 -26.40 -8.52
C ASP A 8 -12.34 -25.50 -8.53
N LYS A 9 -11.17 -26.12 -8.61
CA LYS A 9 -9.88 -25.44 -8.63
C LYS A 9 -9.78 -24.49 -9.80
N GLU A 10 -10.29 -24.86 -10.97
CA GLU A 10 -10.25 -24.00 -12.16
C GLU A 10 -10.99 -22.69 -11.91
N PHE A 11 -12.18 -22.77 -11.32
CA PHE A 11 -12.98 -21.60 -10.99
C PHE A 11 -12.27 -20.69 -9.97
N VAL A 12 -11.68 -21.26 -8.92
CA VAL A 12 -10.92 -20.49 -7.92
C VAL A 12 -9.72 -19.79 -8.56
N TYR A 13 -8.95 -20.49 -9.39
CA TYR A 13 -7.78 -19.89 -10.06
C TYR A 13 -8.17 -18.83 -11.06
N SER A 14 -9.25 -19.04 -11.83
CA SER A 14 -9.78 -18.05 -12.77
C SER A 14 -10.15 -16.76 -12.04
N ALA A 15 -10.88 -16.84 -10.93
CA ALA A 15 -11.24 -15.67 -10.12
C ALA A 15 -10.00 -14.93 -9.57
N LEU A 16 -9.03 -15.66 -9.01
CA LEU A 16 -7.80 -15.05 -8.48
C LEU A 16 -6.91 -14.45 -9.57
N ASN A 17 -6.88 -15.06 -10.76
CA ASN A 17 -6.17 -14.53 -11.92
C ASN A 17 -6.81 -13.23 -12.41
N ARG A 18 -8.14 -13.18 -12.46
CA ARG A 18 -8.86 -11.96 -12.86
C ARG A 18 -8.57 -10.81 -11.90
N LEU A 19 -8.61 -11.06 -10.59
CA LEU A 19 -8.25 -10.05 -9.58
C LEU A 19 -6.83 -9.52 -9.78
N ARG A 20 -5.85 -10.41 -10.00
CA ARG A 20 -4.45 -10.02 -10.27
C ARG A 20 -4.34 -9.17 -11.54
N ALA A 21 -5.01 -9.58 -12.62
CA ALA A 21 -5.01 -8.85 -13.88
C ALA A 21 -5.60 -7.44 -13.73
N SER A 22 -6.68 -7.28 -12.95
CA SER A 22 -7.26 -5.96 -12.65
C SER A 22 -6.27 -5.02 -11.96
N PHE A 23 -5.51 -5.51 -10.97
CA PHE A 23 -4.47 -4.69 -10.33
C PHE A 23 -3.26 -4.39 -11.22
N LEU A 24 -2.93 -5.28 -12.15
CA LEU A 24 -1.86 -5.06 -13.13
C LEU A 24 -2.24 -4.05 -14.22
N ALA A 25 -3.53 -3.79 -14.44
CA ALA A 25 -4.00 -2.83 -15.44
C ALA A 25 -3.75 -1.36 -15.04
N ALA A 26 -3.49 -1.09 -13.75
CA ALA A 26 -3.29 0.26 -13.24
C ALA A 26 -1.92 0.83 -13.64
N LYS A 27 -1.91 2.04 -14.22
CA LYS A 27 -0.68 2.74 -14.66
C LYS A 27 -0.11 3.67 -13.59
N ASP A 28 -0.97 4.16 -12.70
CA ASP A 28 -0.62 5.09 -11.64
C ASP A 28 -1.57 4.93 -10.44
N GLY A 29 -1.42 5.80 -9.43
CA GLY A 29 -2.23 5.74 -8.21
C GLY A 29 -3.68 6.19 -8.41
N ASN A 30 -4.01 6.93 -9.46
CA ASN A 30 -5.39 7.31 -9.77
C ASN A 30 -6.14 6.12 -10.34
N ASP A 31 -5.53 5.38 -11.27
CA ASP A 31 -6.09 4.10 -11.75
C ASP A 31 -6.31 3.12 -10.59
N VAL A 32 -5.33 3.00 -9.68
CA VAL A 32 -5.48 2.15 -8.50
C VAL A 32 -6.68 2.56 -7.65
N GLU A 33 -6.86 3.86 -7.38
CA GLU A 33 -7.99 4.37 -6.58
C GLU A 33 -9.35 4.00 -7.20
N GLU A 34 -9.49 4.20 -8.51
CA GLU A 34 -10.75 3.89 -9.20
C GLU A 34 -11.00 2.38 -9.25
N ILE A 35 -9.97 1.56 -9.47
CA ILE A 35 -10.08 0.10 -9.44
C ILE A 35 -10.51 -0.39 -8.04
N ILE A 36 -9.88 0.10 -6.97
CA ILE A 36 -10.23 -0.37 -5.62
C ILE A 36 -11.62 0.11 -5.18
N LYS A 37 -12.04 1.33 -5.57
CA LYS A 37 -13.41 1.80 -5.31
C LYS A 37 -14.45 0.99 -6.05
N ALA A 38 -14.15 0.56 -7.27
CA ALA A 38 -15.08 -0.19 -8.09
C ALA A 38 -15.36 -1.61 -7.53
N ILE A 39 -14.35 -2.26 -6.96
CA ILE A 39 -14.46 -3.69 -6.57
C ILE A 39 -14.48 -3.93 -5.05
N LEU A 40 -14.06 -2.96 -4.23
CA LEU A 40 -13.99 -3.11 -2.78
C LEU A 40 -14.90 -2.11 -2.07
N THR A 41 -15.53 -2.56 -1.00
CA THR A 41 -16.22 -1.69 -0.06
C THR A 41 -15.22 -0.76 0.66
N TYR A 42 -15.73 0.33 1.24
CA TYR A 42 -14.91 1.22 2.08
C TYR A 42 -14.23 0.45 3.23
N ASP A 43 -14.97 -0.43 3.89
CA ASP A 43 -14.46 -1.25 5.00
C ASP A 43 -13.36 -2.21 4.57
N GLU A 44 -13.46 -2.82 3.39
CA GLU A 44 -12.42 -3.69 2.86
C GLU A 44 -11.14 -2.92 2.56
N ARG A 45 -11.26 -1.74 1.93
CA ARG A 45 -10.11 -0.84 1.70
C ARG A 45 -9.44 -0.44 3.01
N MET A 46 -10.22 -0.03 4.01
CA MET A 46 -9.71 0.31 5.35
C MET A 46 -9.07 -0.89 6.06
N LYS A 47 -9.62 -2.11 5.91
CA LYS A 47 -9.03 -3.33 6.48
C LYS A 47 -7.72 -3.69 5.81
N ILE A 48 -7.61 -3.55 4.48
CA ILE A 48 -6.38 -3.81 3.74
C ILE A 48 -5.30 -2.81 4.14
N GLY A 49 -5.62 -1.50 4.13
CA GLY A 49 -4.68 -0.44 4.52
C GLY A 49 -4.13 -0.64 5.94
N ARG A 50 -5.00 -0.90 6.91
CA ARG A 50 -4.56 -1.17 8.29
C ARG A 50 -3.67 -2.40 8.42
N ARG A 51 -3.83 -3.43 7.58
CA ARG A 51 -2.94 -4.61 7.61
C ARG A 51 -1.53 -4.30 7.12
N ILE A 52 -1.39 -3.35 6.19
CA ILE A 52 -0.09 -2.87 5.73
C ILE A 52 0.58 -2.10 6.87
N GLN A 53 -0.13 -1.14 7.47
CA GLN A 53 0.34 -0.38 8.63
C GLN A 53 0.76 -1.27 9.81
N ILE A 54 -0.05 -2.29 10.13
CA ILE A 54 0.32 -3.26 11.18
C ILE A 54 1.67 -3.93 10.87
N ALA A 55 1.87 -4.39 9.63
CA ALA A 55 3.10 -5.07 9.26
C ALA A 55 4.33 -4.15 9.32
N GLU A 56 4.18 -2.88 8.94
CA GLU A 56 5.21 -1.85 9.09
C GLU A 56 5.59 -1.66 10.55
N MET A 57 4.61 -1.42 11.42
CA MET A 57 4.84 -1.22 12.86
C MET A 57 5.46 -2.45 13.54
N ILE A 58 5.11 -3.67 13.08
CA ILE A 58 5.76 -4.90 13.55
C ILE A 58 7.24 -4.92 13.15
N LYS A 59 7.56 -4.55 11.90
CA LYS A 59 8.96 -4.49 11.43
C LYS A 59 9.77 -3.40 12.15
N GLU A 60 9.12 -2.33 12.59
CA GLU A 60 9.72 -1.27 13.42
C GLU A 60 9.92 -1.69 14.89
N GLY A 61 9.53 -2.91 15.27
CA GLY A 61 9.72 -3.45 16.61
C GLY A 61 8.64 -3.04 17.62
N MET A 62 7.51 -2.51 17.16
CA MET A 62 6.44 -2.09 18.06
C MET A 62 5.70 -3.29 18.67
N GLN A 63 5.32 -3.18 19.95
CA GLN A 63 4.58 -4.23 20.65
C GLN A 63 3.14 -4.36 20.13
N TYR A 64 2.64 -5.61 20.01
CA TYR A 64 1.33 -5.88 19.41
C TYR A 64 0.15 -5.18 20.11
N ARG A 65 0.20 -5.01 21.44
CA ARG A 65 -0.84 -4.29 22.18
C ARG A 65 -0.85 -2.79 21.87
N GLN A 66 0.33 -2.21 21.62
CA GLN A 66 0.46 -0.81 21.23
C GLN A 66 -0.10 -0.60 19.82
N ILE A 67 0.28 -1.45 18.87
CA ILE A 67 -0.24 -1.44 17.50
C ILE A 67 -1.77 -1.53 17.50
N ALA A 68 -2.33 -2.45 18.28
CA ALA A 68 -3.79 -2.63 18.40
C ALA A 68 -4.49 -1.34 18.88
N LYS A 69 -3.90 -0.65 19.86
CA LYS A 69 -4.42 0.61 20.41
C LYS A 69 -4.32 1.75 19.39
N GLU A 70 -3.17 1.92 18.75
CA GLU A 70 -2.91 3.02 17.81
C GLU A 70 -3.78 2.92 16.56
N LEU A 71 -3.89 1.73 15.96
CA LEU A 71 -4.67 1.50 14.75
C LEU A 71 -6.15 1.18 15.01
N LYS A 72 -6.57 1.16 16.28
CA LYS A 72 -7.94 0.83 16.72
C LYS A 72 -8.41 -0.49 16.10
N VAL A 73 -7.59 -1.54 16.23
CA VAL A 73 -7.86 -2.90 15.74
C VAL A 73 -7.82 -3.89 16.88
N GLY A 74 -8.54 -5.01 16.75
CA GLY A 74 -8.44 -6.11 17.71
C GLY A 74 -7.06 -6.78 17.65
N LEU A 75 -6.57 -7.25 18.81
CA LEU A 75 -5.28 -7.96 18.90
C LEU A 75 -5.22 -9.18 17.97
N THR A 76 -6.34 -9.86 17.75
CA THR A 76 -6.46 -10.98 16.80
C THR A 76 -6.11 -10.57 15.37
N THR A 77 -6.38 -9.32 14.98
CA THR A 77 -6.02 -8.79 13.66
C THR A 77 -4.50 -8.58 13.58
N VAL A 78 -3.90 -8.04 14.64
CA VAL A 78 -2.45 -7.86 14.72
C VAL A 78 -1.74 -9.20 14.63
N MET A 79 -2.17 -10.19 15.42
CA MET A 79 -1.61 -11.55 15.39
C MET A 79 -1.80 -12.24 14.04
N LEU A 80 -2.94 -12.03 13.38
CA LEU A 80 -3.17 -12.54 12.02
C LEU A 80 -2.15 -11.96 11.03
N VAL A 81 -1.89 -10.65 11.10
CA VAL A 81 -0.92 -9.98 10.23
C VAL A 81 0.49 -10.45 10.55
N ALA A 82 0.87 -10.55 11.83
CA ALA A 82 2.16 -11.08 12.25
C ALA A 82 2.42 -12.47 11.64
N ARG A 83 1.47 -13.40 11.79
CA ARG A 83 1.58 -14.72 11.16
C ARG A 83 1.68 -14.65 9.64
N LYS A 84 0.95 -13.74 8.99
CA LYS A 84 1.01 -13.57 7.53
C LYS A 84 2.33 -12.99 7.05
N LEU A 85 2.92 -12.10 7.84
CA LEU A 85 4.25 -11.55 7.62
C LEU A 85 5.30 -12.66 7.74
N ASP A 86 5.18 -13.55 8.72
CA ASP A 86 6.06 -14.72 8.88
C ASP A 86 5.89 -15.75 7.75
N GLU A 87 4.65 -16.02 7.33
CA GLU A 87 4.34 -16.96 6.24
C GLU A 87 4.81 -16.48 4.86
N ASN A 88 4.84 -15.16 4.63
CA ASN A 88 5.23 -14.57 3.34
C ASN A 88 5.88 -13.18 3.51
N PRO A 89 7.13 -13.14 4.01
CA PRO A 89 7.83 -11.87 4.27
C PRO A 89 8.13 -11.10 2.97
N PHE A 90 8.44 -11.83 1.90
CA PHE A 90 8.75 -11.25 0.58
C PHE A 90 7.63 -10.35 0.05
N GLY A 91 6.37 -10.72 0.28
CA GLY A 91 5.23 -9.91 -0.15
C GLY A 91 5.24 -8.51 0.48
N TYR A 92 5.58 -8.40 1.76
CA TYR A 92 5.66 -7.13 2.47
C TYR A 92 6.92 -6.35 2.13
N GLU A 93 8.06 -7.03 1.94
CA GLU A 93 9.29 -6.39 1.45
C GLU A 93 9.08 -5.72 0.09
N LEU A 94 8.41 -6.42 -0.83
CA LEU A 94 8.09 -5.90 -2.15
C LEU A 94 7.22 -4.63 -2.08
N ILE A 95 6.29 -4.56 -1.13
CA ILE A 95 5.47 -3.36 -0.89
C ILE A 95 6.37 -2.21 -0.43
N THR A 96 7.13 -2.42 0.65
CA THR A 96 8.02 -1.40 1.22
C THR A 96 9.04 -0.88 0.21
N ASP A 97 9.64 -1.74 -0.59
CA ASP A 97 10.63 -1.33 -1.60
C ASP A 97 10.01 -0.51 -2.72
N ARG A 98 8.78 -0.84 -3.13
CA ARG A 98 8.05 -0.06 -4.14
C ARG A 98 7.61 1.28 -3.58
N GLU A 99 7.17 1.34 -2.32
CA GLU A 99 6.82 2.59 -1.65
C GLU A 99 8.02 3.54 -1.54
N LYS A 100 9.20 3.03 -1.19
CA LYS A 100 10.43 3.85 -1.19
C LYS A 100 10.74 4.46 -2.55
N LYS A 101 10.49 3.74 -3.64
CA LYS A 101 10.67 4.27 -5.01
C LYS A 101 9.67 5.39 -5.30
N VAL A 102 8.39 5.18 -4.95
CA VAL A 102 7.35 6.19 -5.08
C VAL A 102 7.68 7.43 -4.28
N GLU A 103 8.14 7.26 -3.03
CA GLU A 103 8.51 8.36 -2.15
C GLU A 103 9.71 9.14 -2.68
N LYS A 104 10.71 8.45 -3.25
CA LYS A 104 11.86 9.10 -3.88
C LYS A 104 11.44 9.96 -5.07
N GLU A 105 10.58 9.43 -5.94
CA GLU A 105 10.09 10.14 -7.12
C GLU A 105 9.21 11.34 -6.74
N TYR A 106 8.32 11.13 -5.76
CA TYR A 106 7.50 12.20 -5.17
C TYR A 106 8.38 13.33 -4.63
N ASN A 107 9.35 13.02 -3.77
CA ASN A 107 10.22 14.05 -3.17
C ASN A 107 11.06 14.80 -4.22
N TYR A 108 11.43 14.15 -5.32
CA TYR A 108 12.14 14.78 -6.43
C TYR A 108 11.26 15.78 -7.18
N ARG A 109 9.98 15.44 -7.43
CA ARG A 109 9.07 16.23 -8.27
C ARG A 109 8.17 17.20 -7.51
N ALA A 110 7.93 16.94 -6.22
CA ALA A 110 7.00 17.70 -5.39
C ALA A 110 7.43 19.16 -5.19
N TYR A 111 8.74 19.46 -5.29
CA TYR A 111 9.25 20.80 -5.03
C TYR A 111 10.15 21.29 -6.17
N GLN A 112 9.78 22.43 -6.77
CA GLN A 112 10.68 23.16 -7.67
C GLN A 112 11.44 24.24 -6.90
N LYS A 113 12.72 24.40 -7.23
CA LYS A 113 13.54 25.49 -6.69
C LYS A 113 13.31 26.74 -7.53
N ILE A 114 12.65 27.74 -6.97
CA ILE A 114 12.40 29.03 -7.60
C ILE A 114 13.42 30.04 -7.08
N GLY A 115 14.08 30.72 -8.02
CA GLY A 115 15.09 31.74 -7.76
C GLY A 115 16.13 31.78 -8.87
N GLY A 116 16.57 33.00 -9.22
CA GLY A 116 17.62 33.21 -10.21
C GLY A 116 18.94 32.55 -9.82
N SER A 117 19.79 32.28 -10.79
CA SER A 117 21.06 31.54 -10.63
C SER A 117 21.99 32.08 -9.54
N LYS A 118 21.85 33.37 -9.20
CA LYS A 118 22.67 34.09 -8.20
C LYS A 118 22.14 34.03 -6.76
N MET A 119 20.95 33.46 -6.50
CA MET A 119 20.44 33.35 -5.13
C MET A 119 21.08 32.17 -4.38
N ILE A 120 21.68 32.45 -3.23
CA ILE A 120 22.28 31.46 -2.31
C ILE A 120 21.18 30.55 -1.72
N PHE A 121 20.03 31.11 -1.38
CA PHE A 121 18.87 30.36 -0.87
C PHE A 121 17.73 30.38 -1.90
N LYS A 122 17.55 29.26 -2.61
CA LYS A 122 16.41 29.10 -3.52
C LYS A 122 15.15 28.77 -2.74
N LYS A 123 14.06 29.48 -3.00
CA LYS A 123 12.75 29.19 -2.42
C LYS A 123 12.24 27.88 -3.02
N LYS A 124 11.66 26.99 -2.21
CA LYS A 124 10.97 25.79 -2.71
C LYS A 124 9.49 26.12 -2.89
N GLU A 125 8.95 25.86 -4.08
CA GLU A 125 7.51 25.92 -4.33
C GLU A 125 6.98 24.50 -4.59
N TYR A 126 5.84 24.19 -3.98
CA TYR A 126 5.19 22.90 -4.15
C TYR A 126 4.50 22.85 -5.53
N THR A 127 4.75 21.79 -6.29
CA THR A 127 4.32 21.67 -7.69
C THR A 127 2.89 21.16 -7.87
N GLY A 128 2.22 20.76 -6.79
CA GLY A 128 0.92 20.07 -6.87
C GLY A 128 1.04 18.56 -7.13
N PHE A 129 2.24 18.04 -7.39
CA PHE A 129 2.49 16.62 -7.65
C PHE A 129 2.25 15.77 -6.40
N THR A 130 1.38 14.77 -6.47
CA THR A 130 1.05 13.84 -5.37
C THR A 130 1.69 12.47 -5.58
N ARG A 131 1.66 11.62 -4.54
CA ARG A 131 2.12 10.21 -4.64
C ARG A 131 1.34 9.40 -5.68
N LYS A 132 0.08 9.78 -5.95
CA LYS A 132 -0.77 9.12 -6.95
C LYS A 132 -0.31 9.39 -8.37
N ASP A 133 0.39 10.50 -8.60
CA ASP A 133 0.86 10.93 -9.92
C ASP A 133 2.20 10.27 -10.30
N VAL A 134 2.79 9.50 -9.39
CA VAL A 134 3.98 8.69 -9.68
C VAL A 134 3.58 7.55 -10.60
N LYS A 135 4.04 7.64 -11.86
CA LYS A 135 3.88 6.59 -12.86
C LYS A 135 4.65 5.35 -12.45
N ARG A 136 4.05 4.19 -12.74
CA ARG A 136 4.62 2.89 -12.43
C ARG A 136 5.55 2.36 -13.52
#